data_AF-A0A2K5R0S9-F1
#
_entry.id   AF-A0A2K5R0S9-F1
#
_cell.length_a   1.000
_cell.length_b   1.000
_cell.length_c   1.000
_cell.angle_alpha   90.00
_cell.angle_beta   90.00
_cell.angle_gamma   90.00
#
_symmetry.space_group_name_H-M   'P 1'
#
loop_
_entity.id
_entity.type
_entity.pdbx_description
1 polymer ?
#
loop_
_entity_poly.entity_id
_entity_poly.type
_entity_poly.pdbx_seq_one_letter_code
_entity_poly.pdbx_strand_id
1 'polypeptide(L)'
;MKIDKCGWSGGLKSIKGNHHNFYTAISKDVTYKELKNLLNSKNIMLIDVREAWEILEYGKIPGSINIPLDEVGEALQMNPRDFKEKYNEVKPSKSDN
;
A
#
# COMPACT_ATOMS: atom_id res chain seq x y z
N MET A 1 -10.29 -28.55 23.53
CA MET A 1 -10.57 -28.13 24.93
C MET A 1 -9.28 -28.24 25.75
N LYS A 2 -8.53 -27.15 25.88
CA LYS A 2 -8.05 -26.63 27.18
C LYS A 2 -7.36 -25.29 26.92
N ILE A 3 -7.82 -24.30 27.66
CA ILE A 3 -7.27 -22.96 27.74
C ILE A 3 -6.46 -22.97 29.02
N ASP A 4 -5.15 -22.77 28.91
CA ASP A 4 -4.32 -22.56 30.08
C ASP A 4 -3.87 -21.10 30.07
N LYS A 5 -4.57 -20.30 30.88
CA LYS A 5 -4.09 -18.99 31.31
C LYS A 5 -2.99 -19.22 32.34
N CYS A 6 -1.82 -18.62 32.13
CA CYS A 6 -0.88 -18.33 33.20
C CYS A 6 -0.50 -16.86 33.16
N GLY A 7 -0.54 -16.27 34.36
CA GLY A 7 -0.71 -14.84 34.61
C GLY A 7 0.54 -13.99 34.47
N TRP A 8 0.25 -12.70 34.41
CA TRP A 8 1.17 -11.57 34.37
C TRP A 8 1.80 -11.31 35.74
N SER A 9 3.12 -11.15 35.78
CA SER A 9 3.80 -10.43 36.86
C SER A 9 5.03 -9.68 36.33
N GLY A 10 4.84 -8.37 36.13
CA GLY A 10 5.80 -7.30 36.43
C GLY A 10 7.22 -7.39 35.88
N GLY A 11 7.52 -6.54 34.90
CA GLY A 11 8.89 -6.18 34.55
C GLY A 11 8.99 -5.38 33.26
N LEU A 12 8.51 -4.13 33.23
CA LEU A 12 8.82 -3.18 32.17
C LEU A 12 10.33 -2.88 32.20
N LYS A 13 11.10 -3.62 31.40
CA LYS A 13 12.47 -3.25 31.05
C LYS A 13 12.50 -2.90 29.57
N SER A 14 12.74 -1.62 29.33
CA SER A 14 12.97 -1.02 28.01
C SER A 14 14.05 -1.81 27.28
N ILE A 15 13.63 -2.64 26.34
CA ILE A 15 14.50 -3.21 25.31
C ILE A 15 14.64 -2.13 24.25
N LYS A 16 15.78 -1.42 24.27
CA LYS A 16 16.23 -0.59 23.16
C LYS A 16 16.20 -1.46 21.90
N GLY A 17 15.18 -1.24 21.08
CA GLY A 17 14.95 -2.00 19.87
C GLY A 17 16.14 -1.82 18.93
N ASN A 18 16.83 -2.92 18.66
CA ASN A 18 17.66 -3.05 17.48
C ASN A 18 16.72 -3.47 16.34
N HIS A 19 15.91 -2.51 15.85
CA HIS A 19 15.24 -2.69 14.58
C HIS A 19 16.31 -2.63 13.51
N HIS A 20 16.74 -3.81 13.07
CA HIS A 20 17.52 -3.98 11.86
C HIS A 20 16.90 -3.13 10.73
N ASN A 21 17.76 -2.52 9.93
CA ASN A 21 17.48 -1.50 8.91
C ASN A 21 16.32 -1.84 7.94
N PHE A 22 15.08 -1.47 8.25
CA PHE A 22 13.91 -1.76 7.38
C PHE A 22 12.87 -0.63 7.35
N TYR A 23 13.25 0.61 6.99
CA TYR A 23 12.44 1.58 6.23
C TYR A 23 13.23 2.89 6.13
N THR A 24 14.04 3.05 5.09
CA THR A 24 14.81 4.30 4.86
C THR A 24 14.09 5.28 3.93
N ALA A 25 12.97 4.87 3.34
CA ALA A 25 12.17 5.74 2.50
C ALA A 25 11.30 6.63 3.38
N ILE A 26 11.42 7.96 3.23
CA ILE A 26 10.48 8.88 3.84
C ILE A 26 9.17 8.75 3.05
N SER A 27 8.14 8.14 3.64
CA SER A 27 6.79 8.20 3.09
C SER A 27 6.16 9.55 3.42
N LYS A 28 5.59 10.21 2.41
CA LYS A 28 4.84 11.45 2.61
C LYS A 28 3.36 11.12 2.77
N ASP A 29 2.78 11.54 3.87
CA ASP A 29 1.32 11.49 4.04
C ASP A 29 0.64 12.52 3.15
N VAL A 30 -0.53 12.15 2.61
CA VAL A 30 -1.35 13.02 1.76
C VAL A 30 -2.71 13.19 2.41
N THR A 31 -3.14 14.43 2.61
CA THR A 31 -4.48 14.72 3.13
C THR A 31 -5.55 14.49 2.06
N TYR A 32 -6.80 14.30 2.49
CA TYR A 32 -7.93 14.18 1.56
C TYR A 32 -8.04 15.33 0.55
N LYS A 33 -7.81 16.57 1.00
CA LYS A 33 -7.89 17.76 0.13
C LYS A 33 -6.78 17.74 -0.93
N GLU A 34 -5.56 17.37 -0.55
CA GLU A 34 -4.44 17.22 -1.48
C GLU A 34 -4.70 16.10 -2.47
N LEU A 35 -5.16 14.93 -2.01
CA LEU A 35 -5.49 13.81 -2.88
C LEU A 35 -6.56 14.19 -3.91
N LYS A 36 -7.63 14.89 -3.50
CA LYS A 36 -8.64 15.42 -4.42
C LYS A 36 -8.04 16.34 -5.48
N ASN A 37 -7.15 17.25 -5.08
CA ASN A 37 -6.52 18.17 -6.02
C ASN A 37 -5.61 17.43 -7.01
N LEU A 38 -4.86 16.43 -6.54
CA LEU A 38 -3.97 15.60 -7.36
C LEU A 38 -4.74 14.73 -8.37
N LEU A 39 -5.88 14.16 -7.96
CA LEU A 39 -6.77 13.41 -8.84
C LEU A 39 -7.37 14.32 -9.91
N ASN A 40 -7.78 15.53 -9.54
CA ASN A 40 -8.34 16.52 -10.49
C ASN A 40 -7.29 17.02 -11.48
N SER A 41 -6.02 17.17 -11.07
CA SER A 41 -4.93 17.57 -11.97
C SER A 41 -4.39 16.44 -12.83
N LYS A 42 -4.76 15.18 -12.54
CA LYS A 42 -4.24 13.97 -13.21
C LYS A 42 -2.71 13.85 -13.15
N ASN A 43 -2.10 14.39 -12.09
CA ASN A 43 -0.65 14.40 -11.90
C ASN A 43 -0.15 13.22 -11.04
N ILE A 44 -1.00 12.25 -10.74
CA ILE A 44 -0.65 11.11 -9.91
C ILE A 44 -1.17 9.80 -10.52
N MET A 45 -0.51 8.71 -10.16
CA MET A 45 -1.07 7.38 -10.22
C MET A 45 -1.55 6.99 -8.82
N LEU A 46 -2.85 6.82 -8.64
CA LEU A 46 -3.41 6.32 -7.38
C LEU A 46 -3.56 4.81 -7.45
N ILE A 47 -2.78 4.07 -6.66
CA ILE A 47 -2.86 2.61 -6.56
C ILE A 47 -3.79 2.25 -5.39
N ASP A 48 -4.93 1.65 -5.70
CA ASP A 48 -5.92 1.15 -4.75
C ASP A 48 -5.61 -0.32 -4.46
N VAL A 49 -5.09 -0.59 -3.26
CA VAL A 49 -4.58 -1.91 -2.86
C VAL A 49 -5.62 -2.82 -2.21
N ARG A 50 -6.89 -2.44 -2.27
CA ARG A 50 -8.02 -3.26 -1.83
C ARG A 50 -8.21 -4.49 -2.71
N GLU A 51 -8.96 -5.45 -2.20
CA GLU A 51 -9.39 -6.62 -2.98
C GLU A 51 -10.39 -6.22 -4.07
N ALA A 52 -10.38 -6.94 -5.20
CA ALA A 52 -11.25 -6.63 -6.33
C ALA A 52 -12.75 -6.66 -5.98
N TRP A 53 -13.15 -7.54 -5.05
CA TRP A 53 -14.54 -7.64 -4.60
C TRP A 53 -15.00 -6.37 -3.84
N GLU A 54 -14.12 -5.72 -3.09
CA GLU A 54 -14.42 -4.46 -2.38
C GLU A 54 -14.68 -3.32 -3.38
N ILE A 55 -13.98 -3.33 -4.52
CA ILE A 55 -14.19 -2.36 -5.60
C ILE A 55 -15.55 -2.56 -6.25
N LEU A 56 -15.93 -3.82 -6.49
CA LEU A 56 -17.22 -4.17 -7.10
C LEU A 56 -18.40 -3.82 -6.18
N GLU A 57 -18.26 -4.04 -4.88
CA GLU A 57 -19.33 -3.81 -3.89
C GLU A 57 -19.45 -2.34 -3.47
N TYR A 58 -18.32 -1.70 -3.10
CA TYR A 58 -18.32 -0.37 -2.49
C TYR A 58 -17.88 0.76 -3.43
N GLY A 59 -17.46 0.39 -4.64
CA GLY A 59 -17.04 1.32 -5.67
C GLY A 59 -15.55 1.65 -5.65
N LYS A 60 -15.14 2.22 -6.78
CA LYS A 60 -13.78 2.61 -7.11
C LYS A 60 -13.60 4.12 -6.96
N ILE A 61 -12.43 4.54 -6.46
CA ILE A 61 -12.04 5.96 -6.56
C ILE A 61 -11.81 6.29 -8.04
N PRO A 62 -12.49 7.29 -8.63
CA PRO A 62 -12.28 7.66 -10.02
C PRO A 62 -10.81 8.01 -10.30
N GLY A 63 -10.25 7.42 -11.35
CA GLY A 63 -8.84 7.61 -11.74
C GLY A 63 -7.84 6.73 -10.98
N SER A 64 -8.26 5.89 -10.03
CA SER A 64 -7.36 4.90 -9.42
C SER A 64 -7.12 3.69 -10.33
N ILE A 65 -6.11 2.90 -9.99
CA ILE A 65 -5.82 1.59 -10.57
C ILE A 65 -5.90 0.58 -9.42
N ASN A 66 -6.55 -0.57 -9.61
CA ASN A 66 -6.61 -1.58 -8.55
C ASN A 66 -5.47 -2.57 -8.75
N ILE A 67 -4.59 -2.65 -7.76
CA ILE A 67 -3.53 -3.65 -7.65
C ILE A 67 -3.61 -4.19 -6.23
N PRO A 68 -4.30 -5.33 -6.00
CA PRO A 68 -4.48 -5.90 -4.68
C PRO A 68 -3.15 -6.07 -3.92
N LEU A 69 -3.20 -5.89 -2.60
CA LEU A 69 -2.00 -5.80 -1.75
C LEU A 69 -1.06 -7.00 -1.91
N ASP A 70 -1.61 -8.20 -2.10
CA ASP A 70 -0.87 -9.43 -2.34
C ASP A 70 -0.14 -9.45 -3.70
N GLU A 71 -0.64 -8.73 -4.70
CA GLU A 71 -0.03 -8.60 -6.02
C GLU A 71 0.96 -7.43 -6.15
N VAL A 72 0.84 -6.37 -5.33
CA VAL A 72 1.60 -5.11 -5.49
C VAL A 72 3.11 -5.35 -5.61
N GLY A 73 3.65 -6.26 -4.81
CA GLY A 73 5.08 -6.58 -4.82
C GLY A 73 5.56 -7.10 -6.17
N GLU A 74 4.81 -8.03 -6.78
CA GLU A 74 5.13 -8.59 -8.09
C GLU A 74 4.83 -7.60 -9.21
N ALA A 75 3.67 -6.92 -9.13
CA ALA A 75 3.23 -5.92 -10.11
C ALA A 75 4.31 -4.86 -10.35
N LEU A 76 4.87 -4.28 -9.28
CA LEU A 76 5.90 -3.24 -9.40
C LEU A 76 7.27 -3.77 -9.88
N GLN A 77 7.46 -5.09 -9.96
CA GLN A 77 8.64 -5.72 -10.55
C GLN A 77 8.43 -6.20 -11.99
N MET A 78 7.19 -6.32 -12.47
CA MET A 78 6.88 -6.73 -13.85
C MET A 78 7.60 -5.86 -14.88
N ASN A 79 7.92 -6.38 -16.06
CA ASN A 79 8.39 -5.50 -17.12
C ASN A 79 7.25 -4.54 -17.56
N PRO A 80 7.56 -3.36 -18.14
CA PRO A 80 6.55 -2.36 -18.46
C PRO A 80 5.45 -2.83 -19.41
N ARG A 81 5.75 -3.79 -20.30
CA ARG A 81 4.78 -4.34 -21.25
C ARG A 81 3.74 -5.18 -20.50
N ASP A 82 4.18 -6.13 -19.70
CA ASP A 82 3.26 -7.04 -18.98
C ASP A 82 2.42 -6.28 -17.94
N PHE A 83 3.01 -5.27 -17.29
CA PHE A 83 2.26 -4.38 -16.39
C PHE A 83 1.13 -3.66 -17.13
N LYS A 84 1.41 -3.12 -18.32
CA LYS A 84 0.43 -2.43 -19.14
C LYS A 84 -0.64 -3.38 -19.67
N GLU A 85 -0.28 -4.60 -20.05
CA GLU A 85 -1.25 -5.61 -20.48
C GLU A 85 -2.17 -6.03 -19.32
N LYS A 86 -1.64 -6.21 -18.10
CA LYS A 86 -2.42 -6.65 -16.92
C LYS A 86 -3.30 -5.54 -16.34
N TYR A 87 -2.74 -4.34 -16.13
CA TYR A 87 -3.41 -3.25 -15.39
C TYR A 87 -3.94 -2.13 -16.30
N ASN A 88 -3.74 -2.24 -17.62
CA ASN A 88 -4.13 -1.25 -18.62
C ASN A 88 -3.53 0.15 -18.40
N GLU A 89 -2.37 0.21 -17.74
CA GLU A 89 -1.73 1.46 -17.29
C GLU A 89 -0.22 1.42 -17.49
N VAL A 90 0.42 2.59 -17.56
CA VAL A 90 1.87 2.65 -17.71
C VAL A 90 2.52 2.33 -16.37
N LYS A 91 3.50 1.41 -16.36
CA LYS A 91 4.24 1.08 -15.14
C LYS A 91 4.91 2.33 -14.55
N PRO A 92 4.71 2.65 -13.25
CA PRO A 92 5.36 3.79 -12.62
C PRO A 92 6.88 3.60 -12.53
N SER A 93 7.61 4.71 -12.62
CA SER A 93 9.05 4.80 -12.42
C SER A 93 9.40 4.93 -10.93
N LYS A 94 10.61 4.52 -10.55
CA LYS A 94 11.16 4.75 -9.21
C LYS A 94 11.41 6.23 -8.90
N SER A 95 11.40 7.09 -9.92
CA SER A 95 11.56 8.53 -9.81
C SER A 95 10.23 9.29 -9.69
N ASP A 96 9.10 8.60 -9.82
CA ASP A 96 7.78 9.21 -9.64
C ASP A 96 7.57 9.46 -8.14
N ASN A 97 7.11 10.66 -7.78
CA ASN A 97 6.91 11.11 -6.39
C ASN A 97 5.47 11.58 -6.17
#